data_AF-A0A527ZNW2-F1
#
_entry.id   AF-A0A527ZNW2-F1
#
_cell.length_a   1.000
_cell.length_b   1.000
_cell.length_c   1.000
_cell.angle_alpha   90.00
_cell.angle_beta   90.00
_cell.angle_gamma   90.00
#
_symmetry.space_group_name_H-M   'P 1'
#
loop_
_entity.id
_entity.type
_entity.pdbx_description
1 polymer ?
#
loop_
_entity_poly.entity_id
_entity_poly.type
_entity_poly.pdbx_seq_one_letter_code
_entity_poly.pdbx_strand_id
1 'polypeptide(L)'
;GLGATNHFEAAAFVRSRAGVDYPDIQYHFIPAAVRYDGKAAAKAHGFQAHVGPMRSKSRGSVTLRSPDPRSKPVIRFNYMSHPDDWIEFRHCIRLTREIFGQSAFDPYRGKEISPGSHVQSDDDLDAFIRDHAESAYHPCGTCKMGRTDDPMSVVDPQCRVIGVDGLRIADSSIFPRVTNGNLNAPSIMTGEKAADHILGRTPLAPSNQEPWINPRWQASDR
;
A
#
# COMPACT_ATOMS: atom_id res chain seq x y z
N GLY A 1 7.16 26.38 12.21
CA GLY A 1 8.54 26.17 11.70
C GLY A 1 8.57 25.00 10.74
N LEU A 2 9.74 24.61 10.22
CA LEU A 2 9.91 23.57 9.19
C LEU A 2 9.48 22.13 9.60
N GLY A 3 9.11 21.90 10.87
CA GLY A 3 8.49 20.66 11.34
C GLY A 3 7.05 20.81 11.82
N ALA A 4 6.38 21.92 11.47
CA ALA A 4 4.98 22.14 11.87
C ALA A 4 3.97 21.32 11.05
N THR A 5 4.38 20.81 9.89
CA THR A 5 3.58 19.94 9.03
C THR A 5 4.48 18.84 8.47
N ASN A 6 3.92 17.64 8.31
CA ASN A 6 4.54 16.54 7.57
C ASN A 6 4.25 16.61 6.06
N HIS A 7 3.44 17.61 5.63
CA HIS A 7 2.96 17.87 4.28
C HIS A 7 2.00 16.81 3.69
N PHE A 8 1.58 15.80 4.47
CA PHE A 8 0.50 14.88 4.10
C PHE A 8 -0.83 15.46 4.58
N GLU A 9 -1.37 16.41 3.82
CA GLU A 9 -2.48 17.27 4.28
C GLU A 9 -3.86 16.65 4.11
N ALA A 10 -4.03 15.75 3.13
CA ALA A 10 -5.28 15.03 2.94
C ALA A 10 -5.04 13.60 2.46
N ALA A 11 -5.94 12.71 2.84
CA ALA A 11 -5.97 11.33 2.38
C ALA A 11 -7.36 11.00 1.83
N ALA A 12 -7.41 10.13 0.83
CA ALA A 12 -8.66 9.58 0.33
C ALA A 12 -8.50 8.09 0.05
N PHE A 13 -9.59 7.36 0.16
CA PHE A 13 -9.69 5.97 -0.25
C PHE A 13 -10.78 5.86 -1.30
N VAL A 14 -10.44 5.34 -2.47
CA VAL A 14 -11.37 5.18 -3.60
C VAL A 14 -11.28 3.77 -4.16
N ARG A 15 -12.24 3.40 -5.01
CA ARG A 15 -12.24 2.10 -5.69
C ARG A 15 -11.52 2.21 -7.03
N SER A 16 -10.88 1.12 -7.44
CA SER A 16 -10.26 0.97 -8.75
C SER A 16 -11.27 0.76 -9.88
N ARG A 17 -12.47 0.27 -9.54
CA ARG A 17 -13.59 0.05 -10.47
C ARG A 17 -14.89 -0.23 -9.72
N ALA A 18 -16.00 -0.20 -10.47
CA ALA A 18 -17.28 -0.74 -10.01
C ALA A 18 -17.15 -2.24 -9.68
N GLY A 19 -17.89 -2.71 -8.67
CA GLY A 19 -17.85 -4.09 -8.21
C GLY A 19 -16.71 -4.40 -7.24
N VAL A 20 -15.99 -3.39 -6.73
CA VAL A 20 -15.08 -3.56 -5.59
C VAL A 20 -15.82 -3.15 -4.31
N ASP A 21 -15.95 -4.08 -3.37
CA ASP A 21 -16.72 -3.90 -2.13
C ASP A 21 -16.18 -2.76 -1.26
N TYR A 22 -14.86 -2.74 -1.07
CA TYR A 22 -14.14 -1.73 -0.29
C TYR A 22 -13.13 -0.95 -1.15
N PRO A 23 -12.90 0.34 -0.84
CA PRO A 23 -11.84 1.12 -1.49
C PRO A 23 -10.49 0.40 -1.47
N ASP A 24 -9.84 0.28 -2.61
CA ASP A 24 -8.59 -0.45 -2.81
C ASP A 24 -7.46 0.43 -3.38
N ILE A 25 -7.70 1.74 -3.52
CA ILE A 25 -6.70 2.76 -3.85
C ILE A 25 -6.61 3.78 -2.72
N GLN A 26 -5.38 4.13 -2.35
CA GLN A 26 -5.10 5.18 -1.36
C GLN A 26 -4.49 6.40 -2.05
N TYR A 27 -4.97 7.58 -1.68
CA TYR A 27 -4.40 8.87 -2.05
C TYR A 27 -3.76 9.54 -0.84
N HIS A 28 -2.64 10.20 -1.08
CA HIS A 28 -2.05 11.19 -0.18
C HIS A 28 -1.80 12.48 -0.97
N PHE A 29 -2.46 13.56 -0.58
CA PHE A 29 -2.26 14.87 -1.18
C PHE A 29 -1.14 15.62 -0.47
N ILE A 30 -0.24 16.20 -1.27
CA ILE A 30 0.93 16.93 -0.80
C ILE A 30 0.96 18.28 -1.52
N PRO A 31 0.83 19.43 -0.82
CA PRO A 31 0.88 20.77 -1.43
C PRO A 31 2.32 21.21 -1.71
N ALA A 32 3.12 20.31 -2.28
CA ALA A 32 4.49 20.59 -2.67
C ALA A 32 4.88 19.78 -3.92
N ALA A 33 5.60 20.41 -4.84
CA ALA A 33 6.17 19.76 -6.02
C ALA A 33 7.56 19.19 -5.69
N VAL A 34 7.58 18.06 -4.98
CA VAL A 34 8.82 17.40 -4.52
C VAL A 34 8.89 16.00 -5.14
N ARG A 35 10.02 15.61 -5.69
CA ARG A 35 10.29 14.21 -6.01
C ARG A 35 10.51 13.42 -4.71
N TYR A 36 10.27 12.11 -4.74
CA TYR A 36 10.45 11.25 -3.56
C TYR A 36 11.92 11.25 -3.05
N ASP A 37 12.88 11.60 -3.91
CA ASP A 37 14.30 11.79 -3.55
C ASP A 37 14.62 13.14 -2.84
N GLY A 38 13.60 13.92 -2.50
CA GLY A 38 13.72 15.19 -1.78
C GLY A 38 14.14 16.38 -2.64
N LYS A 39 14.34 16.21 -3.95
CA LYS A 39 14.64 17.32 -4.86
C LYS A 39 13.35 18.00 -5.32
N ALA A 40 13.39 19.33 -5.42
CA ALA A 40 12.29 20.10 -6.01
C ALA A 40 12.03 19.61 -7.45
N ALA A 41 10.81 19.13 -7.72
CA ALA A 41 10.40 18.66 -9.03
C ALA A 41 10.28 19.82 -10.04
N ALA A 42 10.10 21.04 -9.54
CA ALA A 42 10.10 22.28 -10.30
C ALA A 42 10.55 23.45 -9.41
N LYS A 43 11.04 24.53 -10.03
CA LYS A 43 11.34 25.82 -9.34
C LYS A 43 10.07 26.64 -9.05
N ALA A 44 8.90 26.02 -9.08
CA ALA A 44 7.60 26.67 -8.98
C ALA A 44 6.75 26.03 -7.87
N HIS A 45 5.77 26.78 -7.36
CA HIS A 45 4.74 26.22 -6.49
C HIS A 45 3.99 25.11 -7.24
N GLY A 46 3.65 24.05 -6.52
CA GLY A 46 2.87 22.96 -7.07
C GLY A 46 2.44 21.99 -5.99
N PHE A 47 1.64 21.03 -6.39
CA PHE A 47 1.08 19.99 -5.54
C PHE A 47 1.14 18.65 -6.28
N GLN A 48 0.96 17.57 -5.54
CA GLN A 48 0.96 16.22 -6.09
C GLN A 48 0.03 15.31 -5.29
N ALA A 49 -0.30 14.17 -5.88
CA ALA A 49 -0.92 13.06 -5.18
C ALA A 49 0.01 11.85 -5.27
N HIS A 50 0.33 11.24 -4.13
CA HIS A 50 0.89 9.89 -4.09
C HIS A 50 -0.27 8.92 -4.05
N VAL A 51 -0.37 8.10 -5.08
CA VAL A 51 -1.50 7.20 -5.29
C VAL A 51 -1.03 5.81 -5.67
N GLY A 52 -1.70 4.79 -5.15
CA GLY A 52 -1.47 3.43 -5.59
C GLY A 52 -2.50 2.44 -5.05
N PRO A 53 -2.60 1.27 -5.70
CA PRO A 53 -3.42 0.18 -5.21
C PRO A 53 -2.84 -0.40 -3.92
N MET A 54 -3.72 -0.71 -2.98
CA MET A 54 -3.36 -1.22 -1.66
C MET A 54 -3.41 -2.75 -1.60
N ARG A 55 -4.01 -3.41 -2.61
CA ARG A 55 -4.29 -4.85 -2.58
C ARG A 55 -3.72 -5.60 -3.78
N SER A 56 -2.59 -5.13 -4.32
CA SER A 56 -1.87 -5.78 -5.41
C SER A 56 -1.80 -7.30 -5.23
N LYS A 57 -2.00 -8.01 -6.34
CA LYS A 57 -1.92 -9.47 -6.42
C LYS A 57 -0.51 -9.97 -6.74
N SER A 58 0.39 -9.09 -7.17
CA SER A 58 1.81 -9.41 -7.34
C SER A 58 2.43 -9.92 -6.04
N ARG A 59 3.28 -10.95 -6.15
CA ARG A 59 3.94 -11.58 -5.01
C ARG A 59 5.44 -11.70 -5.24
N GLY A 60 6.17 -11.34 -4.20
CA GLY A 60 7.62 -11.38 -4.16
C GLY A 60 8.17 -12.51 -3.28
N SER A 61 9.48 -12.47 -3.08
CA SER A 61 10.20 -13.34 -2.15
C SER A 61 11.37 -12.63 -1.49
N VAL A 62 11.74 -13.13 -0.32
CA VAL A 62 12.98 -12.80 0.37
C VAL A 62 13.73 -14.11 0.57
N THR A 63 14.96 -14.20 0.06
CA THR A 63 15.79 -15.39 0.20
C THR A 63 17.20 -15.05 0.68
N LEU A 64 17.86 -16.04 1.28
CA LEU A 64 19.25 -15.91 1.68
C LEU A 64 20.13 -15.80 0.43
N ARG A 65 21.08 -14.87 0.47
CA ARG A 65 22.13 -14.78 -0.55
C ARG A 65 23.24 -15.80 -0.32
N SER A 66 23.56 -16.04 0.94
CA SER A 66 24.69 -16.83 1.42
C SER A 66 24.39 -17.28 2.86
N PRO A 67 25.20 -18.17 3.44
CA PRO A 67 25.09 -18.53 4.86
C PRO A 67 25.60 -17.46 5.82
N ASP A 68 26.24 -16.38 5.35
CA ASP A 68 26.71 -15.29 6.20
C ASP A 68 25.55 -14.37 6.59
N PRO A 69 25.21 -14.23 7.90
CA PRO A 69 24.09 -13.41 8.35
C PRO A 69 24.30 -11.90 8.13
N ARG A 70 25.52 -11.44 7.81
CA ARG A 70 25.79 -10.03 7.46
C ARG A 70 25.55 -9.72 5.99
N SER A 71 25.41 -10.74 5.16
CA SER A 71 25.12 -10.57 3.74
C SER A 71 23.69 -10.06 3.53
N LYS A 72 23.53 -8.98 2.77
CA LYS A 72 22.19 -8.46 2.40
C LYS A 72 21.38 -9.56 1.70
N PRO A 73 20.11 -9.78 2.09
CA PRO A 73 19.27 -10.80 1.47
C PRO A 73 19.00 -10.48 0.00
N VAL A 74 18.50 -11.46 -0.74
CA VAL A 74 17.92 -11.25 -2.06
C VAL A 74 16.45 -10.92 -1.85
N ILE A 75 16.05 -9.70 -2.21
CA ILE A 75 14.66 -9.25 -2.17
C ILE A 75 14.17 -9.09 -3.61
N ARG A 76 13.05 -9.73 -3.92
CA ARG A 76 12.36 -9.64 -5.21
C ARG A 76 10.91 -9.32 -4.96
N PHE A 77 10.46 -8.12 -5.32
CA PHE A 77 9.06 -7.74 -5.15
C PHE A 77 8.16 -8.27 -6.26
N ASN A 78 8.72 -8.45 -7.47
CA ASN A 78 7.96 -8.78 -8.68
C ASN A 78 6.79 -7.80 -8.90
N TYR A 79 7.03 -6.50 -8.69
CA TYR A 79 6.03 -5.47 -8.98
C TYR A 79 5.50 -5.64 -10.40
N MET A 80 4.20 -5.43 -10.57
CA MET A 80 3.53 -5.51 -11.87
C MET A 80 3.59 -6.90 -12.53
N SER A 81 3.83 -7.97 -11.76
CA SER A 81 3.77 -9.36 -12.25
C SER A 81 2.34 -9.87 -12.43
N HIS A 82 1.36 -9.21 -11.80
CA HIS A 82 -0.06 -9.50 -11.99
C HIS A 82 -0.71 -8.44 -12.90
N PRO A 83 -1.51 -8.81 -13.91
CA PRO A 83 -2.09 -7.87 -14.88
C PRO A 83 -2.99 -6.80 -14.25
N ASP A 84 -3.71 -7.13 -13.17
CA ASP A 84 -4.54 -6.16 -12.44
C ASP A 84 -3.76 -4.93 -11.96
N ASP A 85 -2.48 -5.07 -11.60
CA ASP A 85 -1.69 -3.93 -11.11
C ASP A 85 -1.59 -2.82 -12.18
N TRP A 86 -1.38 -3.19 -13.45
CA TRP A 86 -1.33 -2.23 -14.56
C TRP A 86 -2.66 -1.50 -14.73
N ILE A 87 -3.77 -2.25 -14.70
CA ILE A 87 -5.12 -1.70 -14.85
C ILE A 87 -5.41 -0.71 -13.71
N GLU A 88 -5.11 -1.09 -12.47
CA GLU A 88 -5.34 -0.28 -11.27
C GLU A 88 -4.47 1.00 -11.28
N PHE A 89 -3.18 0.91 -11.64
CA PHE A 89 -2.32 2.08 -11.73
C PHE A 89 -2.70 3.03 -12.87
N ARG A 90 -3.10 2.52 -14.05
CA ARG A 90 -3.64 3.38 -15.12
C ARG A 90 -4.89 4.12 -14.67
N HIS A 91 -5.78 3.43 -13.95
CA HIS A 91 -6.96 4.06 -13.35
C HIS A 91 -6.57 5.16 -12.35
N CYS A 92 -5.59 4.92 -11.47
CA CYS A 92 -5.07 5.93 -10.54
C CYS A 92 -4.63 7.21 -11.27
N ILE A 93 -3.88 7.11 -12.37
CA ILE A 93 -3.42 8.28 -13.13
C ILE A 93 -4.61 9.04 -13.73
N ARG A 94 -5.54 8.32 -14.38
CA ARG A 94 -6.72 8.92 -15.01
C ARG A 94 -7.63 9.61 -14.00
N LEU A 95 -7.91 8.95 -12.88
CA LEU A 95 -8.72 9.50 -11.81
C LEU A 95 -8.05 10.72 -11.17
N THR A 96 -6.73 10.70 -10.98
CA THR A 96 -5.98 11.86 -10.47
C THR A 96 -6.09 13.06 -11.39
N ARG A 97 -5.97 12.86 -12.72
CA ARG A 97 -6.20 13.91 -13.72
C ARG A 97 -7.62 14.44 -13.67
N GLU A 98 -8.61 13.57 -13.48
CA GLU A 98 -10.00 14.00 -13.34
C GLU A 98 -10.23 14.86 -12.08
N ILE A 99 -9.70 14.42 -10.92
CA ILE A 99 -9.80 15.13 -9.64
C ILE A 99 -9.16 16.52 -9.75
N PHE A 100 -7.93 16.58 -10.24
CA PHE A 100 -7.22 17.86 -10.40
C PHE A 100 -7.77 18.69 -11.56
N GLY A 101 -8.54 18.10 -12.48
CA GLY A 101 -9.26 18.81 -13.54
C GLY A 101 -10.57 19.48 -13.08
N GLN A 102 -11.06 19.20 -11.87
CA GLN A 102 -12.29 19.81 -11.35
C GLN A 102 -12.16 21.33 -11.14
N SER A 103 -13.27 22.06 -11.23
CA SER A 103 -13.31 23.54 -11.12
C SER A 103 -12.71 24.09 -9.82
N ALA A 104 -12.80 23.33 -8.73
CA ALA A 104 -12.18 23.68 -7.45
C ALA A 104 -10.65 23.86 -7.54
N PHE A 105 -10.00 23.25 -8.53
CA PHE A 105 -8.57 23.40 -8.79
C PHE A 105 -8.23 24.51 -9.80
N ASP A 106 -9.21 25.18 -10.43
CA ASP A 106 -8.98 26.23 -11.45
C ASP A 106 -7.96 27.30 -10.98
N PRO A 107 -8.02 27.81 -9.73
CA PRO A 107 -7.10 28.86 -9.27
C PRO A 107 -5.68 28.36 -9.02
N TYR A 108 -5.48 27.03 -8.92
CA TYR A 108 -4.25 26.43 -8.44
C TYR A 108 -3.54 25.58 -9.48
N ARG A 109 -4.27 24.91 -10.38
CA ARG A 109 -3.67 23.96 -11.32
C ARG A 109 -2.96 24.70 -12.44
N GLY A 110 -1.67 24.41 -12.57
CA GLY A 110 -0.88 24.75 -13.74
C GLY A 110 -0.93 23.64 -14.78
N LYS A 111 0.11 23.60 -15.62
CA LYS A 111 0.35 22.46 -16.52
C LYS A 111 0.72 21.23 -15.71
N GLU A 112 0.23 20.07 -16.13
CA GLU A 112 0.67 18.78 -15.58
C GLU A 112 2.18 18.59 -15.83
N ILE A 113 2.95 18.41 -14.75
CA ILE A 113 4.41 18.25 -14.83
C ILE A 113 4.79 16.80 -15.14
N SER A 114 4.10 15.84 -14.51
CA SER A 114 4.37 14.41 -14.63
C SER A 114 3.06 13.63 -14.41
N PRO A 115 2.75 12.60 -15.23
CA PRO A 115 3.47 12.17 -16.44
C PRO A 115 3.44 13.19 -17.59
N GLY A 116 2.56 14.19 -17.50
CA GLY A 116 2.41 15.24 -18.50
C GLY A 116 1.29 14.93 -19.50
N SER A 117 0.70 15.98 -20.05
CA SER A 117 -0.55 15.88 -20.83
C SER A 117 -0.43 15.11 -22.16
N HIS A 118 0.77 14.78 -22.61
CA HIS A 118 1.01 14.02 -23.84
C HIS A 118 0.97 12.49 -23.61
N VAL A 119 1.09 12.03 -22.37
CA VAL A 119 1.02 10.60 -22.00
C VAL A 119 -0.45 10.21 -21.82
N GLN A 120 -1.06 9.56 -22.81
CA GLN A 120 -2.51 9.32 -22.84
C GLN A 120 -2.91 7.87 -23.08
N SER A 121 -2.23 7.18 -24.01
CA SER A 121 -2.56 5.80 -24.33
C SER A 121 -2.23 4.87 -23.17
N ASP A 122 -2.85 3.69 -23.15
CA ASP A 122 -2.52 2.66 -22.15
C ASP A 122 -1.02 2.31 -22.19
N ASP A 123 -0.42 2.25 -23.38
CA ASP A 123 1.01 1.96 -23.56
C ASP A 123 1.91 3.08 -23.01
N ASP A 124 1.54 4.35 -23.24
CA ASP A 124 2.28 5.50 -22.68
C ASP A 124 2.22 5.48 -21.15
N LEU A 125 1.03 5.20 -20.59
CA LEU A 125 0.83 5.12 -19.16
C LEU A 125 1.61 3.95 -18.55
N ASP A 126 1.61 2.78 -19.19
CA ASP A 126 2.36 1.61 -18.74
C ASP A 126 3.87 1.86 -18.78
N ALA A 127 4.38 2.54 -19.82
CA ALA A 127 5.77 2.95 -19.88
C ALA A 127 6.13 3.91 -18.72
N PHE A 128 5.28 4.91 -18.47
CA PHE A 128 5.49 5.82 -17.35
C PHE A 128 5.46 5.10 -16.00
N ILE A 129 4.47 4.22 -15.78
CA ILE A 129 4.32 3.42 -14.56
C ILE A 129 5.57 2.56 -14.34
N ARG A 130 6.09 1.91 -15.38
CA ARG A 130 7.29 1.08 -15.29
C ARG A 130 8.51 1.84 -14.81
N ASP A 131 8.66 3.08 -15.27
CA ASP A 131 9.83 3.91 -14.97
C ASP A 131 9.73 4.65 -13.63
N HIS A 132 8.51 4.86 -13.11
CA HIS A 132 8.25 5.75 -11.97
C HIS A 132 7.49 5.09 -10.80
N ALA A 133 7.00 3.86 -10.93
CA ALA A 133 6.36 3.17 -9.83
C ALA A 133 7.35 2.92 -8.70
N GLU A 134 6.96 3.29 -7.49
CA GLU A 134 7.78 3.17 -6.29
C GLU A 134 7.02 2.42 -5.19
N SER A 135 7.75 1.99 -4.16
CA SER A 135 7.14 1.36 -2.99
C SER A 135 6.68 2.44 -2.01
N ALA A 136 5.47 2.29 -1.47
CA ALA A 136 5.03 3.05 -0.29
C ALA A 136 5.69 2.56 1.02
N TYR A 137 6.75 1.74 0.93
CA TYR A 137 7.50 1.17 2.06
C TYR A 137 6.64 0.33 3.02
N HIS A 138 5.71 -0.44 2.45
CA HIS A 138 4.84 -1.36 3.18
C HIS A 138 5.06 -2.86 2.85
N PRO A 139 6.30 -3.40 2.91
CA PRO A 139 6.51 -4.84 2.77
C PRO A 139 5.92 -5.62 3.96
N CYS A 140 5.27 -6.76 3.68
CA CYS A 140 4.67 -7.65 4.68
C CYS A 140 4.52 -9.07 4.13
N GLY A 141 4.12 -10.01 4.98
CA GLY A 141 3.65 -11.35 4.57
C GLY A 141 4.70 -12.38 4.18
N THR A 142 5.98 -12.13 4.45
CA THR A 142 7.08 -13.07 4.14
C THR A 142 7.12 -14.30 5.04
N CYS A 143 6.44 -14.25 6.20
CA CYS A 143 6.31 -15.33 7.18
C CYS A 143 4.83 -15.54 7.54
N LYS A 144 3.97 -15.65 6.52
CA LYS A 144 2.51 -15.54 6.68
C LYS A 144 1.95 -16.46 7.76
N MET A 145 1.00 -15.90 8.53
CA MET A 145 0.14 -16.64 9.43
C MET A 145 -0.89 -17.46 8.65
N GLY A 146 -1.23 -18.65 9.15
CA GLY A 146 -2.34 -19.43 8.63
C GLY A 146 -2.57 -20.71 9.40
N ARG A 147 -3.31 -21.65 8.80
CA ARG A 147 -3.56 -22.95 9.41
C ARG A 147 -2.25 -23.74 9.50
N THR A 148 -2.14 -24.59 10.51
CA THR A 148 -0.95 -25.44 10.72
C THR A 148 -0.74 -26.47 9.62
N ASP A 149 -1.78 -26.81 8.86
CA ASP A 149 -1.74 -27.74 7.72
C ASP A 149 -1.65 -27.04 6.36
N ASP A 150 -1.60 -25.70 6.33
CA ASP A 150 -1.36 -24.96 5.10
C ASP A 150 0.16 -24.94 4.82
N PRO A 151 0.62 -25.56 3.71
CA PRO A 151 2.04 -25.69 3.41
C PRO A 151 2.75 -24.36 3.16
N MET A 152 2.01 -23.27 2.95
CA MET A 152 2.56 -21.93 2.74
C MET A 152 2.63 -21.12 4.05
N SER A 153 2.06 -21.60 5.16
CA SER A 153 2.05 -20.87 6.43
C SER A 153 3.34 -21.10 7.21
N VAL A 154 3.85 -20.04 7.82
CA VAL A 154 5.08 -20.05 8.62
C VAL A 154 4.76 -19.98 10.11
N VAL A 155 3.71 -19.25 10.48
CA VAL A 155 3.21 -19.21 11.86
C VAL A 155 1.75 -19.61 11.94
N ASP A 156 1.36 -20.14 13.09
CA ASP A 156 -0.02 -20.47 13.41
C ASP A 156 -0.82 -19.24 13.91
N PRO A 157 -2.14 -19.36 14.17
CA PRO A 157 -2.97 -18.24 14.65
C PRO A 157 -2.57 -17.66 16.01
N GLN A 158 -1.65 -18.31 16.74
CA GLN A 158 -1.06 -17.85 17.99
C GLN A 158 0.35 -17.27 17.78
N CYS A 159 0.74 -16.99 16.54
CA CYS A 159 2.05 -16.46 16.15
C CYS A 159 3.23 -17.42 16.40
N ARG A 160 2.97 -18.72 16.66
CA ARG A 160 4.03 -19.71 16.89
C ARG A 160 4.58 -20.20 15.57
N VAL A 161 5.91 -20.32 15.47
CA VAL A 161 6.55 -20.89 14.27
C VAL A 161 6.20 -22.36 14.16
N ILE A 162 5.64 -22.74 13.01
CA ILE A 162 5.21 -24.12 12.78
C ILE A 162 6.45 -25.01 12.70
N GLY A 163 6.49 -26.05 13.53
CA GLY A 163 7.60 -27.00 13.62
C GLY A 163 8.77 -26.57 14.50
N VAL A 164 8.67 -25.46 15.24
CA VAL A 164 9.70 -25.01 16.19
C VAL A 164 9.08 -24.66 17.54
N ASP A 165 9.54 -25.32 18.60
CA ASP A 165 9.10 -25.03 19.96
C ASP A 165 9.71 -23.73 20.50
N GLY A 166 8.94 -22.98 21.29
CA GLY A 166 9.43 -21.80 21.99
C GLY A 166 9.73 -20.58 21.11
N LEU A 167 9.37 -20.59 19.82
CA LEU A 167 9.63 -19.49 18.88
C LEU A 167 8.33 -18.87 18.34
N ARG A 168 8.29 -17.54 18.27
CA ARG A 168 7.18 -16.75 17.70
C ARG A 168 7.69 -15.62 16.82
N ILE A 169 6.84 -15.14 15.91
CA ILE A 169 7.09 -13.95 15.08
C ILE A 169 5.96 -12.94 15.31
N ALA A 170 6.28 -11.68 15.58
CA ALA A 170 5.32 -10.65 15.99
C ALA A 170 5.55 -9.32 15.26
N ASP A 171 5.52 -9.35 13.93
CA ASP A 171 5.67 -8.18 13.06
C ASP A 171 4.80 -8.31 11.79
N SER A 172 4.92 -7.37 10.85
CA SER A 172 4.15 -7.41 9.59
C SER A 172 4.49 -8.59 8.67
N SER A 173 5.57 -9.33 8.91
CA SER A 173 5.90 -10.51 8.10
C SER A 173 4.83 -11.60 8.23
N ILE A 174 4.06 -11.62 9.33
CA ILE A 174 3.03 -12.64 9.55
C ILE A 174 1.70 -12.32 8.89
N PHE A 175 1.56 -11.15 8.24
CA PHE A 175 0.28 -10.76 7.64
C PHE A 175 -0.06 -11.68 6.46
N PRO A 176 -1.23 -12.36 6.47
CA PRO A 176 -1.62 -13.20 5.33
C PRO A 176 -1.76 -12.41 4.02
N ARG A 177 -2.13 -11.13 4.15
CA ARG A 177 -2.17 -10.14 3.08
C ARG A 177 -1.97 -8.76 3.70
N VAL A 178 -1.41 -7.83 2.94
CA VAL A 178 -1.35 -6.42 3.30
C VAL A 178 -2.73 -5.91 3.70
N THR A 179 -2.79 -5.13 4.79
CA THR A 179 -4.03 -4.49 5.25
C THR A 179 -4.44 -3.37 4.31
N ASN A 180 -5.71 -2.97 4.39
CA ASN A 180 -6.20 -1.84 3.61
C ASN A 180 -5.78 -0.51 4.28
N GLY A 181 -4.53 -0.12 4.11
CA GLY A 181 -3.94 1.11 4.65
C GLY A 181 -2.47 0.92 5.03
N ASN A 182 -1.91 1.92 5.73
CA ASN A 182 -0.52 1.91 6.16
C ASN A 182 -0.26 0.84 7.24
N LEU A 183 0.92 0.21 7.20
CA LEU A 183 1.21 -0.97 8.02
C LEU A 183 1.60 -0.69 9.47
N ASN A 184 1.82 0.56 9.87
CA ASN A 184 2.30 0.87 11.21
C ASN A 184 1.32 0.40 12.30
N ALA A 185 0.08 0.90 12.25
CA ALA A 185 -0.97 0.54 13.21
C ALA A 185 -1.24 -0.98 13.31
N PRO A 186 -1.43 -1.74 12.20
CA PRO A 186 -1.62 -3.18 12.30
C PRO A 186 -0.38 -3.93 12.79
N SER A 187 0.83 -3.40 12.56
CA SER A 187 2.07 -3.99 13.12
C SER A 187 2.11 -3.84 14.64
N ILE A 188 1.78 -2.65 15.16
CA ILE A 188 1.67 -2.42 16.60
C ILE A 188 0.61 -3.34 17.21
N MET A 189 -0.58 -3.40 16.62
CA MET A 189 -1.66 -4.30 17.06
C MET A 189 -1.21 -5.77 17.11
N THR A 190 -0.41 -6.20 16.13
CA THR A 190 0.13 -7.56 16.08
C THR A 190 1.10 -7.83 17.22
N GLY A 191 1.96 -6.86 17.56
CA GLY A 191 2.83 -6.93 18.74
C GLY A 191 2.04 -7.06 20.04
N GLU A 192 1.02 -6.21 20.24
CA GLU A 192 0.14 -6.24 21.41
C GLU A 192 -0.59 -7.58 21.54
N LYS A 193 -1.17 -8.08 20.45
CA LYS A 193 -1.85 -9.38 20.43
C LYS A 193 -0.90 -10.54 20.72
N ALA A 194 0.31 -10.49 20.17
CA ALA A 194 1.34 -11.50 20.46
C ALA A 194 1.75 -11.49 21.94
N ALA A 195 1.81 -10.31 22.57
CA ALA A 195 2.10 -10.19 24.01
C ALA A 195 1.03 -10.88 24.86
N ASP A 196 -0.26 -10.72 24.54
CA ASP A 196 -1.33 -11.46 25.21
C ASP A 196 -1.17 -12.98 25.06
N HIS A 197 -0.85 -13.46 23.85
CA HIS A 197 -0.61 -14.88 23.61
C HIS A 197 0.62 -15.44 24.34
N ILE A 198 1.64 -14.61 24.61
CA ILE A 198 2.82 -14.99 25.40
C ILE A 198 2.47 -15.05 26.89
N LEU A 199 1.69 -14.08 27.38
CA LEU A 199 1.28 -13.98 28.78
C LEU A 199 0.10 -14.90 29.15
N GLY A 200 -0.46 -15.64 28.20
CA GLY A 200 -1.64 -16.49 28.41
C GLY A 200 -2.93 -15.69 28.67
N ARG A 201 -2.98 -14.44 28.22
CA ARG A 201 -4.15 -13.57 28.34
C ARG A 201 -5.12 -13.80 27.19
N THR A 202 -6.40 -13.73 27.47
CA THR A 202 -7.44 -13.73 26.44
C THR A 202 -7.44 -12.38 25.74
N PRO A 203 -7.23 -12.31 24.41
CA PRO A 203 -7.34 -11.05 23.68
C PRO A 203 -8.75 -10.46 23.78
N LEU A 204 -8.85 -9.15 23.56
CA LEU A 204 -10.15 -8.48 23.46
C LEU A 204 -11.03 -9.12 22.38
N ALA A 205 -12.34 -9.09 22.60
CA ALA A 205 -13.31 -9.51 21.59
C ALA A 205 -13.16 -8.66 20.31
N PRO A 206 -13.39 -9.24 19.12
CA PRO A 206 -13.43 -8.48 17.88
C PRO A 206 -14.44 -7.32 17.96
N SER A 207 -14.12 -6.21 17.31
CA SER A 207 -15.09 -5.13 17.13
C SER A 207 -16.24 -5.61 16.24
N ASN A 208 -17.48 -5.31 16.64
CA ASN A 208 -18.68 -5.55 15.83
C ASN A 208 -19.07 -4.32 15.00
N GLN A 209 -18.20 -3.32 14.90
CA GLN A 209 -18.45 -2.16 14.06
C GLN A 209 -18.31 -2.56 12.59
N GLU A 210 -19.38 -2.35 11.84
CA GLU A 210 -19.36 -2.47 10.39
C GLU A 210 -19.03 -1.11 9.77
N PRO A 211 -18.09 -1.05 8.80
CA PRO A 211 -17.82 0.18 8.08
C PRO A 211 -19.00 0.52 7.15
N TRP A 212 -19.17 1.81 6.86
CA TRP A 212 -20.17 2.23 5.88
C TRP A 212 -19.79 1.76 4.47
N ILE A 213 -20.74 1.17 3.77
CA ILE A 213 -20.59 0.72 2.37
C ILE A 213 -21.44 1.59 1.47
N ASN A 214 -20.81 2.19 0.47
CA ASN A 214 -21.52 2.97 -0.54
C ASN A 214 -22.51 2.06 -1.29
N PRO A 215 -23.83 2.32 -1.27
CA PRO A 215 -24.82 1.44 -1.90
C PRO A 215 -24.69 1.32 -3.42
N ARG A 216 -23.88 2.17 -4.07
CA ARG A 216 -23.61 2.15 -5.51
C ARG A 216 -22.33 1.39 -5.89
N TRP A 217 -21.63 0.76 -4.94
CA TRP A 217 -20.32 0.17 -5.17
C TRP A 217 -20.29 -0.86 -6.31
N GLN A 218 -21.39 -1.58 -6.57
CA GLN A 218 -21.46 -2.54 -7.68
C GLN A 218 -21.48 -1.87 -9.06
N ALA A 219 -22.00 -0.65 -9.14
CA ALA A 219 -22.22 0.06 -10.40
C ALA A 219 -21.27 1.26 -10.60
N SER A 220 -20.55 1.68 -9.55
CA SER A 220 -19.67 2.84 -9.57
C SER A 220 -18.45 2.63 -8.68
N ASP A 221 -17.33 3.17 -9.15
CA ASP A 221 -16.08 3.35 -8.41
C ASP A 221 -16.13 4.50 -7.38
N ARG A 222 -17.22 5.28 -7.38
CA ARG A 222 -17.46 6.44 -6.49
C ARG A 222 -18.48 6.12 -5.42
#